data_AF-A0A816HV53-F1
#
_entry.id   AF-A0A816HV53-F1
#
_cell.length_a   1.000
_cell.length_b   1.000
_cell.length_c   1.000
_cell.angle_alpha   90.00
_cell.angle_beta   90.00
_cell.angle_gamma   90.00
#
_symmetry.space_group_name_H-M   'P 1'
#
loop_
_entity.id
_entity.type
_entity.pdbx_description
1 polymer ?
#
loop_
_entity_poly.entity_id
_entity_poly.type
_entity_poly.pdbx_seq_one_letter_code
_entity_poly.pdbx_strand_id
1 'polypeptide(L)'
;MKQSRIRTELCPKRIKFHSICRSDLSLSNEEKRSFSPGWFEHSILLFSSSISQSFQYKSKDRGYIYEFRGSMKDLRENLSELHRFQWIDQQTREIQIQMSLYNPNIKLFTFVTLQTQFDSTGNIDFQSRFEPIHFY
;
A
#
# COMPACT_ATOMS: atom_id res chain seq x y z
N MET A 1 -5.89 1.25 -3.73
CA MET A 1 -4.46 1.43 -3.41
C MET A 1 -4.01 0.23 -2.61
N LYS A 2 -3.09 -0.56 -3.16
CA LYS A 2 -2.48 -1.73 -2.53
C LYS A 2 -1.07 -1.37 -2.07
N GLN A 3 -0.67 -1.91 -0.93
CA GLN A 3 0.67 -1.74 -0.37
C GLN A 3 1.29 -3.09 -0.02
N SER A 4 2.56 -3.25 -0.40
CA SER A 4 3.42 -4.37 -0.03
C SER A 4 4.43 -3.91 1.03
N ARG A 5 4.55 -4.67 2.11
CA ARG A 5 5.41 -4.36 3.27
C ARG A 5 6.34 -5.51 3.60
N ILE A 6 7.45 -5.18 4.25
CA ILE A 6 8.40 -6.16 4.76
C ILE A 6 8.40 -6.21 6.27
N ARG A 7 8.78 -7.37 6.82
CA ARG A 7 9.04 -7.54 8.25
C ARG A 7 10.29 -6.78 8.63
N THR A 8 10.29 -6.21 9.84
CA THR A 8 11.52 -5.73 10.47
C THR A 8 12.30 -6.90 11.03
N GLU A 9 13.49 -7.12 10.50
CA GLU A 9 14.41 -8.16 10.97
C GLU A 9 15.64 -7.53 11.61
N LEU A 10 16.25 -8.27 12.54
CA LEU A 10 17.54 -7.89 13.11
C LEU A 10 18.63 -8.11 12.06
N CYS A 11 19.56 -7.16 11.97
CA CYS A 11 20.69 -7.27 11.04
C CYS A 11 21.51 -8.55 11.30
N PRO A 12 21.82 -9.37 10.27
CA PRO A 12 22.65 -10.57 10.43
C PRO A 12 24.04 -10.27 10.99
N LYS A 13 24.58 -9.08 10.69
CA LYS A 13 25.78 -8.54 11.32
C LYS A 13 25.36 -7.34 12.17
N ARG A 14 25.59 -7.42 13.49
CA ARG A 14 25.43 -6.28 14.41
C ARG A 14 26.45 -5.19 14.04
N ILE A 15 26.09 -4.29 13.13
CA ILE A 15 26.80 -3.04 12.95
C ILE A 15 26.45 -2.20 14.19
N LYS A 16 27.46 -1.72 14.93
CA LYS A 16 27.30 -1.03 16.22
C LYS A 16 26.35 0.18 16.21
N PHE A 17 25.96 0.67 15.03
CA PHE A 17 25.14 1.87 14.83
C PHE A 17 23.68 1.59 14.46
N HIS A 18 23.32 0.39 13.98
CA HIS A 18 21.92 0.04 13.68
C HIS A 18 21.60 -1.40 14.04
N SER A 19 20.55 -1.58 14.86
CA SER A 19 20.05 -2.90 15.27
C SER A 19 19.01 -3.49 14.31
N ILE A 20 18.32 -2.64 13.55
CA ILE A 20 17.21 -3.01 12.67
C ILE A 20 17.66 -2.87 11.21
N CYS A 21 17.54 -3.95 10.46
CA CYS A 21 17.81 -3.98 9.02
C CYS A 21 16.51 -4.10 8.25
N ARG A 22 16.51 -3.51 7.06
CA ARG A 22 15.38 -3.56 6.14
C ARG A 22 15.93 -3.92 4.76
N SER A 23 15.69 -5.15 4.35
CA SER A 23 16.10 -5.66 3.04
C SER A 23 15.19 -5.16 1.92
N ASP A 24 15.56 -5.46 0.68
CA ASP A 24 14.66 -5.32 -0.47
C ASP A 24 13.52 -6.33 -0.37
N LEU A 25 12.43 -6.07 -1.09
CA LEU A 25 11.25 -6.93 -1.06
C LEU A 25 11.58 -8.33 -1.60
N SER A 26 11.26 -9.36 -0.82
CA SER A 26 11.37 -10.75 -1.21
C SER A 26 10.13 -11.54 -0.75
N LEU A 27 9.90 -12.71 -1.35
CA LEU A 27 8.78 -13.57 -0.95
C LEU A 27 8.91 -14.10 0.49
N SER A 28 10.13 -14.14 1.03
CA SER A 28 10.41 -14.64 2.37
C SER A 28 10.24 -13.58 3.46
N ASN A 29 10.46 -12.31 3.16
CA ASN A 29 10.42 -11.22 4.14
C ASN A 29 9.11 -10.40 4.14
N GLU A 30 8.11 -10.82 3.37
CA GLU A 30 6.79 -10.18 3.29
C GLU A 30 6.08 -10.15 4.66
N GLU A 31 5.59 -8.97 5.06
CA GLU A 31 4.77 -8.80 6.26
C GLU A 31 3.32 -9.16 5.94
N LYS A 32 2.77 -10.10 6.73
CA LYS A 32 1.46 -10.72 6.50
C LYS A 32 0.52 -10.59 7.71
N ARG A 33 1.00 -10.00 8.81
CA ARG A 33 0.20 -9.82 10.02
C ARG A 33 -0.87 -8.74 9.80
N SER A 34 -2.02 -8.90 10.43
CA SER A 34 -3.01 -7.83 10.45
C SER A 34 -2.72 -6.90 11.62
N PHE A 35 -2.83 -5.61 11.38
CA PHE A 35 -2.56 -4.57 12.36
C PHE A 35 -3.81 -3.71 12.58
N SER A 36 -3.82 -3.01 13.69
CA SER A 36 -4.69 -1.85 13.90
C SER A 36 -4.14 -0.63 13.16
N PRO A 37 -4.98 0.39 12.89
CA PRO A 37 -4.53 1.67 12.34
C PRO A 37 -3.35 2.26 13.10
N GLY A 38 -2.30 2.62 12.36
CA GLY A 38 -1.00 3.04 12.92
C GLY A 38 0.03 1.93 13.09
N TRP A 39 -0.20 0.74 12.50
CA TRP A 39 0.70 -0.42 12.58
C TRP A 39 0.88 -0.99 14.00
N PHE A 40 -0.11 -0.79 14.87
CA PHE A 40 -0.14 -1.36 16.23
C PHE A 40 -0.74 -2.77 16.22
N GLU A 41 -0.27 -3.65 17.12
CA GLU A 41 -0.84 -5.02 17.23
C GLU A 41 -2.24 -5.01 17.84
N HIS A 42 -2.51 -4.11 18.78
CA HIS A 42 -3.82 -3.98 19.40
C HIS A 42 -4.12 -2.50 19.70
N SER A 43 -5.36 -2.10 19.50
CA SER A 43 -5.84 -0.74 19.78
C SER A 43 -7.25 -0.81 20.34
N ILE A 44 -7.52 -0.06 21.40
CA ILE A 44 -8.85 0.03 22.02
C ILE A 44 -9.73 1.05 21.28
N LEU A 45 -9.16 1.83 20.37
CA LEU A 45 -9.85 2.87 19.62
C LEU A 45 -10.75 2.28 18.52
N LEU A 46 -11.94 2.86 18.38
CA LEU A 46 -12.85 2.60 17.27
C LEU A 46 -12.45 3.46 16.09
N PHE A 47 -12.16 2.82 14.97
CA PHE A 47 -11.82 3.47 13.71
C PHE A 47 -12.90 3.20 12.66
N SER A 48 -12.91 4.00 11.59
CA SER A 48 -13.80 3.71 10.47
C SER A 48 -13.52 2.31 9.89
N SER A 49 -14.57 1.66 9.37
CA SER A 49 -14.45 0.31 8.81
C SER A 49 -13.48 0.26 7.62
N SER A 50 -13.50 1.29 6.76
CA SER A 50 -12.60 1.38 5.60
C SER A 50 -11.13 1.53 6.00
N ILE A 51 -10.85 2.36 7.01
CA ILE A 51 -9.48 2.60 7.50
C ILE A 51 -8.97 1.35 8.20
N SER A 52 -9.74 0.78 9.13
CA SER A 52 -9.34 -0.45 9.83
C SER A 52 -9.08 -1.62 8.87
N GLN A 53 -9.92 -1.82 7.85
CA GLN A 53 -9.71 -2.85 6.83
C GLN A 53 -8.43 -2.65 6.02
N SER A 54 -7.96 -1.40 5.87
CA SER A 54 -6.71 -1.09 5.15
C SER A 54 -5.43 -1.50 5.87
N PHE A 55 -5.49 -1.80 7.17
CA PHE A 55 -4.36 -2.35 7.96
C PHE A 55 -4.45 -3.88 8.13
N GLN A 56 -5.46 -4.51 7.54
CA GLN A 56 -5.60 -5.97 7.52
C GLN A 56 -4.99 -6.55 6.24
N TYR A 57 -4.17 -7.58 6.39
CA TYR A 57 -3.52 -8.22 5.26
C TYR A 57 -4.54 -9.06 4.46
N LYS A 58 -4.62 -8.83 3.16
CA LYS A 58 -5.49 -9.57 2.24
C LYS A 58 -4.68 -10.67 1.55
N SER A 59 -4.86 -11.92 1.97
CA SER A 59 -4.10 -13.06 1.43
C SER A 59 -4.33 -13.31 -0.06
N LYS A 60 -5.53 -13.02 -0.58
CA LYS A 60 -5.86 -13.21 -2.00
C LYS A 60 -5.11 -12.24 -2.90
N ASP A 61 -5.06 -10.97 -2.50
CA ASP A 61 -4.47 -9.89 -3.28
C ASP A 61 -3.01 -9.60 -2.89
N ARG A 62 -2.53 -10.29 -1.84
CA ARG A 62 -1.17 -10.22 -1.28
C ARG A 62 -0.75 -8.81 -0.92
N GLY A 63 -1.44 -8.22 0.04
CA GLY A 63 -1.05 -6.91 0.57
C GLY A 63 -2.12 -6.26 1.42
N TYR A 64 -1.84 -5.01 1.80
CA TYR A 64 -2.74 -4.13 2.53
C TYR A 64 -3.47 -3.23 1.53
N ILE A 65 -4.80 -3.18 1.58
CA ILE A 65 -5.60 -2.52 0.54
C ILE A 65 -6.50 -1.45 1.14
N TYR A 66 -6.35 -0.23 0.65
CA TYR A 66 -7.33 0.82 0.80
C TYR A 66 -8.13 0.98 -0.51
N GLU A 67 -9.45 0.82 -0.44
CA GLU A 67 -10.34 1.01 -1.58
C GLU A 67 -10.84 2.46 -1.64
N PHE A 68 -10.65 3.12 -2.78
CA PHE A 68 -11.19 4.46 -3.01
C PHE A 68 -12.71 4.36 -3.22
N ARG A 69 -13.49 4.71 -2.19
CA ARG A 69 -14.97 4.73 -2.22
C ARG A 69 -15.51 5.98 -1.55
N GLY A 70 -16.71 6.40 -1.97
CA GLY A 70 -17.43 7.54 -1.38
C GLY A 70 -17.26 8.83 -2.16
N SER A 71 -17.65 9.95 -1.52
CA SER A 71 -17.54 11.28 -2.12
C SER A 71 -16.08 11.77 -2.10
N MET A 72 -15.78 12.81 -2.89
CA MET A 72 -14.46 13.43 -2.86
C MET A 72 -14.08 13.97 -1.47
N LYS A 73 -15.07 14.42 -0.69
CA LYS A 73 -14.87 14.87 0.68
C LYS A 73 -14.44 13.72 1.58
N ASP A 74 -15.17 12.60 1.55
CA ASP A 74 -14.87 11.41 2.35
C ASP A 74 -13.49 10.83 1.99
N LEU A 75 -13.17 10.81 0.70
CA LEU A 75 -11.85 10.36 0.22
C LEU A 75 -10.73 11.23 0.77
N ARG A 76 -10.89 12.56 0.75
CA ARG A 76 -9.89 13.49 1.26
C ARG A 76 -9.69 13.34 2.77
N GLU A 77 -10.78 13.18 3.51
CA GLU A 77 -10.75 12.95 4.96
C GLU A 77 -10.05 11.62 5.29
N ASN A 78 -10.46 10.52 4.65
CA ASN A 78 -9.85 9.21 4.84
C ASN A 78 -8.36 9.19 4.46
N LEU A 79 -7.97 9.83 3.35
CA LEU A 79 -6.56 9.92 2.97
C LEU A 79 -5.74 10.74 3.96
N SER A 80 -6.35 11.78 4.55
CA SER A 80 -5.71 12.56 5.62
C SER A 80 -5.52 11.72 6.88
N GLU A 81 -6.49 10.86 7.22
CA GLU A 81 -6.35 9.90 8.32
C GLU A 81 -5.27 8.84 8.05
N LEU A 82 -5.24 8.25 6.86
CA LEU A 82 -4.20 7.27 6.48
C LEU A 82 -2.80 7.89 6.54
N HIS A 83 -2.67 9.14 6.10
CA HIS A 83 -1.42 9.88 6.21
C HIS A 83 -1.04 10.10 7.69
N ARG A 84 -1.99 10.51 8.54
CA ARG A 84 -1.77 10.66 9.98
C ARG A 84 -1.36 9.35 10.66
N PHE A 85 -1.94 8.23 10.25
CA PHE A 85 -1.59 6.89 10.75
C PHE A 85 -0.34 6.29 10.10
N GLN A 86 0.38 7.06 9.27
CA GLN A 86 1.59 6.59 8.59
C GLN A 86 1.35 5.28 7.82
N TRP A 87 0.21 5.19 7.11
CA TRP A 87 -0.10 4.00 6.31
C TRP A 87 0.99 3.72 5.27
N ILE A 88 1.72 4.75 4.83
CA ILE A 88 2.99 4.60 4.11
C ILE A 88 4.12 4.99 5.06
N ASP A 89 5.10 4.11 5.23
CA ASP A 89 6.23 4.29 6.13
C ASP A 89 7.51 3.63 5.61
N GLN A 90 8.54 3.56 6.47
CA GLN A 90 9.84 2.98 6.12
C GLN A 90 9.84 1.47 5.81
N GLN A 91 8.80 0.73 6.20
CA GLN A 91 8.64 -0.70 5.87
C GLN A 91 7.90 -0.92 4.56
N THR A 92 7.32 0.14 3.99
CA THR A 92 6.67 0.08 2.69
C THR A 92 7.71 -0.16 1.61
N ARG A 93 7.44 -1.09 0.70
CA ARG A 93 8.32 -1.41 -0.43
C ARG A 93 7.68 -1.15 -1.77
N GLU A 94 6.37 -1.24 -1.83
CA GLU A 94 5.65 -1.03 -3.07
C GLU A 94 4.26 -0.49 -2.76
N ILE A 95 3.83 0.48 -3.55
CA ILE A 95 2.46 0.97 -3.59
C ILE A 95 1.98 0.84 -5.02
N GLN A 96 0.78 0.27 -5.18
CA GLN A 96 0.15 0.11 -6.48
C GLN A 96 -1.26 0.69 -6.43
N ILE A 97 -1.56 1.60 -7.34
CA ILE A 97 -2.89 2.16 -7.55
C ILE A 97 -3.39 1.63 -8.90
N GLN A 98 -4.50 0.90 -8.86
CA GLN A 98 -5.18 0.40 -10.05
C GLN A 98 -6.56 1.01 -10.14
N MET A 99 -6.90 1.48 -11.33
CA MET A 99 -8.23 2.02 -11.63
C MET A 99 -8.60 1.74 -13.08
N SER A 100 -9.90 1.62 -13.34
CA SER A 100 -10.45 1.51 -14.68
C SER A 100 -11.19 2.78 -15.04
N LEU A 101 -10.96 3.26 -16.25
CA LEU A 101 -11.62 4.42 -16.83
C LEU A 101 -12.43 3.95 -18.03
N TYR A 102 -13.61 4.54 -18.24
CA TYR A 102 -14.45 4.26 -19.40
C TYR A 102 -14.80 5.55 -20.13
N ASN A 103 -14.52 5.60 -21.43
CA ASN A 103 -14.94 6.68 -22.30
C ASN A 103 -16.14 6.24 -23.15
N PRO A 104 -17.37 6.70 -22.84
CA PRO A 104 -18.57 6.28 -23.55
C PRO A 104 -18.62 6.76 -25.01
N ASN A 105 -17.95 7.87 -25.35
CA ASN A 105 -17.99 8.44 -26.70
C ASN A 105 -17.34 7.52 -27.75
N ILE A 106 -16.30 6.79 -27.33
CA ILE A 106 -15.54 5.87 -28.18
C ILE A 106 -15.60 4.42 -27.68
N LYS A 107 -16.46 4.14 -26.68
CA LYS A 107 -16.66 2.81 -26.06
C LYS A 107 -15.35 2.13 -25.62
N LEU A 108 -14.39 2.92 -25.16
CA LEU A 108 -13.06 2.45 -24.82
C LEU A 108 -12.90 2.34 -23.30
N PHE A 109 -12.45 1.18 -22.84
CA PHE A 109 -11.99 1.01 -21.46
C PHE A 109 -10.48 1.27 -21.40
N THR A 110 -10.00 1.84 -20.30
CA THR A 110 -8.57 2.01 -20.07
C THR A 110 -8.25 1.58 -18.66
N PHE A 111 -7.35 0.61 -18.53
CA PHE A 111 -6.80 0.19 -17.25
C PHE A 111 -5.56 1.04 -16.95
N VAL A 112 -5.57 1.69 -15.79
CA VAL A 112 -4.47 2.53 -15.33
C VAL A 112 -3.85 1.85 -14.12
N THR A 113 -2.54 1.57 -14.21
CA THR A 113 -1.73 1.09 -13.09
C THR A 113 -0.63 2.09 -12.82
N LEU A 114 -0.63 2.66 -11.62
CA LEU A 114 0.46 3.48 -11.10
C LEU A 114 1.17 2.66 -10.02
N GLN A 115 2.49 2.55 -10.11
CA GLN A 115 3.30 1.74 -9.22
C GLN A 115 4.49 2.57 -8.74
N THR A 116 4.69 2.58 -7.43
CA THR A 116 5.83 3.21 -6.78
C THR A 116 6.56 2.16 -5.96
N GLN A 117 7.85 1.99 -6.19
CA GLN A 117 8.71 1.09 -5.44
C GLN A 117 9.67 1.91 -4.59
N PHE A 118 9.89 1.45 -3.36
CA PHE A 118 10.82 2.03 -2.41
C PHE A 118 11.92 1.00 -2.17
N ASP A 119 13.14 1.32 -2.59
CA ASP A 119 14.27 0.43 -2.34
C ASP A 119 14.77 0.54 -0.88
N SER A 120 15.60 -0.41 -0.47
CA SER A 120 16.19 -0.40 0.87
C SER A 120 17.11 0.80 1.12
N THR A 121 17.60 1.47 0.07
CA THR A 121 18.46 2.65 0.17
C THR A 121 17.69 3.96 0.32
N GLY A 122 16.37 3.93 0.09
CA GLY A 122 15.47 5.08 0.18
C GLY A 122 15.24 5.81 -1.14
N ASN A 123 15.74 5.28 -2.26
CA ASN A 123 15.37 5.73 -3.59
C ASN A 123 13.98 5.20 -3.97
N ILE A 124 13.32 5.97 -4.85
CA ILE A 124 11.92 5.83 -5.21
C ILE A 124 11.86 5.65 -6.72
N ASP A 125 11.43 4.47 -7.16
CA ASP A 125 11.17 4.21 -8.56
C ASP A 125 9.67 4.30 -8.84
N PHE A 126 9.29 5.01 -9.91
CA PHE A 126 7.90 5.23 -10.27
C PHE A 126 7.64 4.77 -11.70
N GLN A 127 6.63 3.92 -11.85
CA GLN A 127 6.17 3.42 -13.12
C GLN A 127 4.67 3.67 -13.28
N SER A 128 4.30 4.13 -14.48
CA SER A 128 2.89 4.24 -14.88
C SER A 128 2.62 3.42 -16.13
N ARG A 129 1.51 2.68 -16.14
CA ARG A 129 1.07 1.87 -17.27
C ARG A 129 -0.40 2.17 -17.58
N PHE A 130 -0.68 2.46 -18.84
CA PHE A 130 -2.01 2.76 -19.35
C PHE A 130 -2.33 1.76 -20.48
N GLU A 131 -3.37 0.96 -20.28
CA GLU A 131 -3.75 -0.11 -21.19
C GLU A 131 -5.17 0.13 -21.71
N PRO A 132 -5.32 0.76 -22.90
CA PRO A 132 -6.61 0.87 -23.54
C PRO A 132 -7.05 -0.49 -24.08
N ILE A 133 -8.27 -0.90 -23.77
CA ILE A 133 -8.89 -2.14 -24.22
C ILE A 133 -10.21 -1.81 -24.90
N HIS A 134 -10.32 -2.25 -26.15
CA HIS A 134 -11.57 -2.23 -26.90
C HIS A 134 -12.24 -3.59 -26.75
N PHE A 135 -13.44 -3.62 -26.19
CA PHE A 135 -14.15 -4.89 -25.97
C PHE A 135 -15.00 -5.33 -27.17
N TYR A 136 -15.24 -4.45 -28.16
CA TYR A 136 -16.09 -4.71 -29.33
C TYR A 136 -15.64 -3.94 -30.56
#